data_AF-A0AAN0YUN6-F1
#
_entry.id   AF-A0AAN0YUN6-F1
#
_cell.length_a   1.000
_cell.length_b   1.000
_cell.length_c   1.000
_cell.angle_alpha   90.00
_cell.angle_beta   90.00
_cell.angle_gamma   90.00
#
_symmetry.space_group_name_H-M   'P 1'
#
loop_
_entity.id
_entity.type
_entity.pdbx_description
1 polymer ?
#
loop_
_entity_poly.entity_id
_entity_poly.type
_entity_poly.pdbx_seq_one_letter_code
_entity_poly.pdbx_strand_id
1 'polypeptide(L)' 'MFDQLRGLLNSLFGDITSTFITLFAIGILICGLLAAFGGEENQAKFKRGLFLCISGLIVFLLARPIVYYFQSNL' A
#
# COMPACT_ATOMS: atom_id res chain seq x y z
N MET A 1 -23.57 20.45 1.76
CA MET A 1 -22.93 19.85 0.56
C MET A 1 -21.48 19.45 0.81
N PHE A 2 -20.68 20.27 1.51
CA PHE A 2 -19.28 19.93 1.82
C PHE A 2 -19.14 18.69 2.72
N ASP A 3 -20.03 18.49 3.71
CA ASP A 3 -20.05 17.29 4.55
C ASP A 3 -20.38 15.99 3.80
N GLN A 4 -21.26 16.06 2.80
CA GLN A 4 -21.58 14.89 1.95
C GLN A 4 -20.41 14.54 1.03
N LEU A 5 -19.71 15.55 0.50
CA LEU A 5 -18.46 15.37 -0.25
C LEU A 5 -17.36 14.78 0.63
N ARG A 6 -17.23 15.23 1.88
CA ARG A 6 -16.31 14.65 2.87
C ARG A 6 -16.63 13.19 3.18
N GLY A 7 -17.92 12.85 3.33
CA GLY A 7 -18.38 11.48 3.53
C GLY A 7 -18.05 10.56 2.35
N LEU A 8 -18.32 11.01 1.12
CA LEU A 8 -17.95 10.29 -0.10
C LEU A 8 -16.43 10.14 -0.25
N LEU A 9 -15.66 11.20 0.03
CA LEU A 9 -14.20 11.12 0.00
C LEU A 9 -13.69 10.11 1.03
N ASN A 10 -14.23 10.10 2.25
CA ASN A 10 -13.80 9.17 3.28
C ASN A 10 -14.15 7.72 2.96
N SER A 11 -15.35 7.45 2.40
CA SER A 11 -15.70 6.10 1.94
C SER A 11 -14.83 5.67 0.76
N LEU A 12 -14.66 6.51 -0.26
CA LEU A 12 -13.82 6.21 -1.42
C LEU A 12 -12.36 6.00 -1.01
N PHE A 13 -11.79 6.88 -0.18
CA PHE A 13 -10.43 6.70 0.32
C PHE A 13 -10.32 5.46 1.22
N GLY A 14 -11.33 5.13 2.02
CA GLY A 14 -11.36 3.92 2.84
C GLY A 14 -11.34 2.64 1.99
N ASP A 15 -12.23 2.56 1.00
CA ASP A 15 -12.35 1.40 0.12
C ASP A 15 -11.14 1.24 -0.79
N ILE A 16 -10.61 2.34 -1.33
CA ILE A 16 -9.37 2.35 -2.11
C ILE A 16 -8.19 1.92 -1.23
N THR A 17 -8.11 2.41 0.02
CA THR A 17 -7.04 2.03 0.95
C THR A 17 -7.06 0.54 1.23
N SER A 18 -8.23 -0.01 1.56
CA SER A 18 -8.41 -1.44 1.81
C SER A 18 -8.04 -2.29 0.58
N THR A 19 -8.50 -1.87 -0.60
CA THR A 19 -8.18 -2.56 -1.86
C THR A 19 -6.69 -2.52 -2.17
N PHE A 20 -6.03 -1.37 -2.01
CA PHE A 20 -4.59 -1.23 -2.25
C PHE A 20 -3.76 -2.07 -1.26
N ILE A 21 -4.10 -2.06 0.03
CA ILE A 21 -3.41 -2.90 1.03
C ILE A 21 -3.54 -4.38 0.66
N THR A 22 -4.73 -4.80 0.21
CA THR A 22 -4.98 -6.18 -0.22
C THR A 22 -4.12 -6.53 -1.45
N LEU A 23 -4.04 -5.65 -2.45
CA LEU A 23 -3.18 -5.84 -3.62
C LEU A 23 -1.69 -5.93 -3.25
N PHE A 24 -1.22 -5.05 -2.37
CA PHE A 24 0.16 -5.11 -1.87
C PHE A 24 0.43 -6.38 -1.08
N ALA A 25 -0.52 -6.84 -0.24
CA ALA A 25 -0.38 -8.08 0.51
C ALA A 25 -0.27 -9.31 -0.42
N ILE A 26 -1.10 -9.37 -1.47
CA ILE A 26 -1.02 -10.42 -2.50
C ILE A 26 0.32 -10.33 -3.24
N GLY A 27 0.76 -9.12 -3.63
CA GLY A 27 2.04 -8.91 -4.29
C GLY A 27 3.25 -9.33 -3.45
N ILE A 28 3.22 -9.05 -2.14
CA ILE A 28 4.24 -9.48 -1.17
C ILE A 28 4.23 -11.00 -1.03
N LEU A 29 3.06 -11.63 -0.94
CA LEU A 29 2.93 -13.09 -0.87
C LEU A 29 3.52 -13.77 -2.11
N ILE A 30 3.16 -13.29 -3.32
CA ILE A 30 3.65 -13.85 -4.58
C ILE A 30 5.16 -13.63 -4.72
N CYS A 31 5.66 -12.42 -4.47
CA CYS A 31 7.10 -12.14 -4.52
C CYS A 31 7.89 -12.91 -3.46
N GLY A 32 7.31 -13.12 -2.28
CA GLY A 32 7.90 -13.90 -1.19
C GLY A 32 7.99 -15.38 -1.53
N LEU A 33 6.91 -15.97 -2.05
CA LEU A 33 6.89 -17.35 -2.54
C LEU A 33 7.88 -17.57 -3.68
N LEU A 34 7.91 -16.66 -4.66
CA LEU A 34 8.83 -16.75 -5.80
C LEU A 34 10.28 -16.45 -5.41
N ALA A 35 10.54 -15.69 -4.34
CA ALA A 35 11.88 -15.53 -3.78
C ALA A 35 12.33 -16.76 -2.96
N ALA A 36 11.39 -17.51 -2.37
CA ALA A 36 11.70 -18.71 -1.58
C ALA A 36 11.84 -19.98 -2.43
N PHE A 37 11.03 -20.11 -3.49
CA PHE A 37 10.97 -21.30 -4.35
C PHE A 37 11.41 -21.05 -5.81
N GLY A 38 11.62 -19.81 -6.22
CA GLY A 38 12.09 -19.49 -7.56
C GLY A 38 13.58 -19.79 -7.71
N GLY A 39 13.96 -20.37 -8.86
CA GLY A 39 15.36 -20.68 -9.17
C GLY A 39 16.28 -19.46 -8.98
N GLU A 40 17.53 -19.73 -8.58
CA GLU A 40 18.53 -18.74 -8.11
C GLU A 40 18.68 -17.54 -9.06
N GLU A 41 18.48 -17.74 -10.36
CA GLU A 41 18.56 -16.71 -11.40
C GLU A 41 17.51 -15.59 -11.27
N ASN A 42 16.32 -15.89 -10.73
CA ASN A 42 15.23 -14.91 -10.58
C ASN A 42 15.05 -14.43 -9.13
N GLN A 43 15.74 -15.04 -8.17
CA GLN A 43 15.60 -14.73 -6.75
C GLN A 43 15.92 -13.27 -6.42
N ALA A 44 16.94 -12.69 -7.06
CA ALA A 44 17.32 -11.29 -6.89
C ALA A 44 16.25 -10.30 -7.37
N LYS A 45 15.56 -10.63 -8.48
CA LYS A 45 14.46 -9.82 -9.02
C LYS A 45 13.24 -9.87 -8.10
N PHE A 46 12.91 -11.04 -7.56
CA PHE A 46 11.80 -11.18 -6.62
C PHE A 46 12.08 -10.51 -5.27
N LYS A 47 13.30 -10.58 -4.74
CA LYS A 47 13.70 -9.79 -3.56
C LYS A 47 13.54 -8.29 -3.80
N ARG A 48 13.95 -7.79 -4.97
CA ARG A 48 13.79 -6.37 -5.32
C ARG A 48 12.32 -5.99 -5.46
N GLY A 49 11.49 -6.85 -6.07
CA GLY A 49 10.04 -6.66 -6.15
C GLY A 49 9.36 -6.66 -4.79
N LEU A 50 9.75 -7.57 -3.89
CA LEU A 50 9.28 -7.63 -2.51
C LEU A 50 9.63 -6.35 -1.76
N PHE A 51 10.86 -5.87 -1.88
CA PHE A 51 11.29 -4.60 -1.29
C PHE A 51 10.47 -3.42 -1.82
N LEU A 52 10.21 -3.38 -3.14
CA LEU A 52 9.39 -2.36 -3.77
C LEU A 52 7.95 -2.38 -3.23
N CYS A 53 7.33 -3.57 -3.11
CA CYS A 53 6.00 -3.73 -2.54
C CYS A 53 5.92 -3.29 -1.08
N ILE A 54 6.90 -3.67 -0.26
CA ILE A 54 6.97 -3.24 1.16
C ILE A 54 7.15 -1.73 1.26
N SER A 55 8.06 -1.15 0.45
CA SER A 55 8.30 0.29 0.46
C SER A 55 7.06 1.10 0.05
N GLY A 56 6.32 0.64 -0.96
CA GLY A 56 5.05 1.25 -1.39
C GLY A 56 3.99 1.18 -0.29
N LEU A 57 3.87 0.04 0.40
CA LEU A 57 2.94 -0.14 1.51
C LEU A 57 3.27 0.79 2.69
N ILE A 58 4.55 0.99 3.01
CA ILE A 58 4.99 1.92 4.05
C ILE A 58 4.63 3.36 3.71
N VAL A 59 4.92 3.81 2.48
CA VAL A 59 4.57 5.17 2.01
C VAL A 59 3.06 5.38 2.06
N PHE A 60 2.29 4.38 1.65
CA PHE A 60 0.83 4.44 1.67
C PHE A 60 0.26 4.53 3.09
N LEU A 61 0.82 3.76 4.04
CA LEU A 61 0.49 3.85 5.46
C LEU A 61 0.83 5.22 6.05
N LEU A 62 1.95 5.81 5.66
CA LEU A 62 2.41 7.13 6.11
C LEU A 62 1.61 8.29 5.50
N ALA A 63 0.95 8.10 4.35
CA ALA A 63 0.12 9.14 3.75
C ALA A 63 -1.00 9.60 4.69
N ARG A 64 -1.61 8.67 5.43
CA ARG A 64 -2.72 8.97 6.35
C ARG A 64 -2.32 9.88 7.53
N PRO A 65 -1.26 9.59 8.32
CA PRO A 65 -0.81 10.50 9.38
C PRO A 65 -0.29 11.83 8.83
N ILE A 66 0.32 11.86 7.63
CA ILE A 66 0.73 13.12 6.99
C ILE A 66 -0.50 13.99 6.70
N VAL A 67 -1.53 13.45 6.05
CA VAL A 67 -2.77 14.21 5.77
C VAL A 67 -3.46 14.65 7.06
N TYR A 68 -3.49 13.79 8.08
CA TYR A 68 -4.07 14.13 9.38
C TYR A 68 -3.31 15.28 10.06
N TYR A 69 -1.98 15.26 10.03
CA TYR A 69 -1.15 16.33 10.58
C TYR A 69 -1.42 17.68 9.92
N PHE A 70 -1.57 17.71 8.60
CA PHE A 70 -1.96 18.93 7.89
C PHE A 70 -3.39 19.38 8.20
N GLN A 71 -4.34 18.45 8.41
CA GLN A 71 -5.71 18.81 8.79
C GLN A 71 -5.84 19.32 10.23
N SER A 72 -4.94 18.95 11.14
CA SER A 72 -5.03 19.38 12.55
C SER A 72 -4.32 20.71 12.84
N ASN A 73 -3.35 21.09 12.00
CA ASN A 73 -2.51 22.28 12.20
C ASN A 73 -2.86 23.45 11.26
N LEU A 74 -3.86 23.29 10.38
CA LEU A 74 -4.28 24.26 9.38
C LEU A 74 -5.78 24.54 9.53
#